data_AF-A0A8S4GSH0-F1
#
_entry.id   AF-A0A8S4GSH0-F1
#
_cell.length_a   1.000
_cell.length_b   1.000
_cell.length_c   1.000
_cell.angle_alpha   90.00
_cell.angle_beta   90.00
_cell.angle_gamma   90.00
#
_symmetry.space_group_name_H-M   'P 1'
#
loop_
_entity.id
_entity.type
_entity.pdbx_description
1 polymer ?
#
loop_
_entity_poly.entity_id
_entity_poly.type
_entity_poly.pdbx_seq_one_letter_code
_entity_poly.pdbx_strand_id
1 'polypeptide(L)'
;MHAIVAPLPDKLRAASHGRAVAGMIGMELLWGNDLVVDVPGGSLQLLPAGEGTSLAEATWPPMTAIPLAVLPSRVLGIGASCGRVMMDSGGGVLSRSDGKACGVVSADQGARVFPAVLDTGATMTFVNTPAAAVTGLVPADAKQAQEALAAMARGPLEAVAAVGVDGRASGIMPRTVAQVALCGKLASETTVHSLVFDPVPVAIGPVPALRLVLAAGDAKEPYLGPGGLIGMDVLSQRRWILCAARRRLYVAC
;
A
#
# COMPACT_ATOMS: atom_id res chain seq x y z
N MET A 1 12.41 -9.54 -0.22
CA MET A 1 11.69 -8.25 -0.15
C MET A 1 12.07 -7.46 -1.40
N HIS A 2 11.20 -6.68 -2.04
CA HIS A 2 11.55 -5.92 -3.25
C HIS A 2 11.61 -4.44 -2.86
N ALA A 3 12.52 -3.66 -3.42
CA ALA A 3 12.51 -2.20 -3.27
C ALA A 3 12.06 -1.62 -4.60
N ILE A 4 10.84 -1.10 -4.69
CA ILE A 4 10.37 -0.45 -5.92
C ILE A 4 11.01 0.93 -5.93
N VAL A 5 11.99 1.13 -6.80
CA VAL A 5 12.70 2.40 -6.97
C VAL A 5 12.13 3.11 -8.20
N ALA A 6 11.38 4.18 -8.00
CA ALA A 6 11.09 5.13 -9.08
C ALA A 6 12.40 5.79 -9.56
N PRO A 7 12.48 6.30 -10.81
CA PRO A 7 13.63 7.06 -11.26
C PRO A 7 13.89 8.21 -10.29
N LEU A 8 15.04 8.19 -9.61
CA LEU A 8 15.49 9.32 -8.78
C LEU A 8 15.59 10.57 -9.67
N PRO A 9 14.96 11.70 -9.31
CA PRO A 9 15.18 12.97 -9.99
C PRO A 9 16.67 13.24 -10.18
N ASP A 10 17.09 13.78 -11.33
CA ASP A 10 18.52 13.97 -11.63
C ASP A 10 19.25 14.84 -10.59
N LYS A 11 18.52 15.69 -9.85
CA LYS A 11 19.04 16.45 -8.72
C LYS A 11 19.51 15.58 -7.53
N LEU A 12 18.92 14.40 -7.33
CA LEU A 12 19.37 13.40 -6.35
C LEU A 12 20.44 12.45 -6.91
N ARG A 13 20.58 12.35 -8.24
CA ARG A 13 21.71 11.65 -8.89
C ARG A 13 22.99 12.45 -8.85
N ALA A 14 22.91 13.78 -8.97
CA ALA A 14 24.06 14.69 -8.92
C ALA A 14 24.67 14.81 -7.52
N ALA A 15 23.90 14.56 -6.46
CA ALA A 15 24.41 14.40 -5.10
C ALA A 15 24.92 12.96 -4.90
N SER A 16 25.93 12.58 -5.68
CA SER A 16 26.61 11.28 -5.57
C SER A 16 27.40 11.18 -4.27
N HIS A 17 26.71 10.97 -3.16
CA HIS A 17 27.20 10.04 -2.16
C HIS A 17 26.71 8.66 -2.59
N GLY A 18 27.62 7.82 -3.07
CA GLY A 18 27.38 6.42 -3.42
C GLY A 18 26.99 5.57 -2.21
N ARG A 19 25.89 5.92 -1.54
CA ARG A 19 25.29 5.12 -0.49
C ARG A 19 24.18 4.33 -1.14
N ALA A 20 24.52 3.11 -1.55
CA ALA A 20 23.56 2.03 -1.63
C ALA A 20 22.62 2.10 -0.41
N VAL A 21 21.36 1.68 -0.57
CA VAL A 21 20.45 1.48 0.56
C VAL A 21 21.20 0.69 1.63
N ALA A 22 21.54 1.34 2.74
CA ALA A 22 22.47 0.81 3.74
C ALA A 22 21.87 -0.36 4.54
N GLY A 23 20.55 -0.54 4.46
CA GLY A 23 19.81 -1.63 5.07
C GLY A 23 18.30 -1.46 4.88
N MET A 24 17.56 -2.54 5.14
CA MET A 24 16.10 -2.52 5.27
C MET A 24 15.75 -2.84 6.72
N ILE A 25 14.74 -2.19 7.28
CA ILE A 25 14.20 -2.58 8.59
C ILE A 25 13.36 -3.84 8.38
N GLY A 26 13.89 -4.98 8.81
CA GLY A 26 13.19 -6.26 8.71
C GLY A 26 12.18 -6.47 9.83
N MET A 27 11.28 -7.43 9.63
CA MET A 27 10.22 -7.79 10.57
C MET A 27 10.76 -8.34 11.90
N GLU A 28 11.98 -8.86 11.92
CA GLU A 28 12.67 -9.36 13.11
C GLU A 28 12.88 -8.27 14.16
N LEU A 29 13.14 -7.03 13.74
CA LEU A 29 13.26 -5.90 14.65
C LEU A 29 11.89 -5.50 15.22
N LEU A 30 10.85 -5.63 14.40
CA LEU A 30 9.49 -5.24 14.70
C LEU A 30 8.76 -6.27 15.59
N TRP A 31 9.24 -7.51 15.69
CA TRP A 31 8.64 -8.46 16.64
C TRP A 31 8.84 -8.07 18.11
N GLY A 32 9.94 -7.36 18.42
CA GLY A 32 10.23 -6.91 19.79
C GLY A 32 9.85 -5.46 20.08
N ASN A 33 9.47 -4.68 19.06
CA ASN A 33 9.33 -3.23 19.16
C ASN A 33 8.11 -2.74 18.38
N ASP A 34 7.52 -1.64 18.85
CA ASP A 34 6.58 -0.86 18.05
C ASP A 34 7.38 0.16 17.22
N LEU A 35 6.97 0.40 15.97
CA LEU A 35 7.62 1.36 15.08
C LEU A 35 6.72 2.56 14.85
N VAL A 36 7.21 3.75 15.18
CA VAL A 36 6.59 5.03 14.83
C VAL A 36 7.29 5.57 13.59
N VAL A 37 6.49 5.89 12.57
CA VAL A 37 6.97 6.59 11.37
C VAL A 37 6.13 7.83 11.16
N ASP A 38 6.79 8.97 11.23
CA ASP A 38 6.21 10.28 10.97
C ASP A 38 7.00 10.92 9.82
N VAL A 39 6.63 10.56 8.58
CA VAL A 39 7.29 11.11 7.40
C VAL A 39 7.05 12.62 7.27
N PRO A 40 5.83 13.17 7.48
CA PRO A 40 5.62 14.61 7.49
C PRO A 40 6.47 15.34 8.54
N GLY A 41 6.63 14.75 9.72
CA GLY A 41 7.49 15.26 10.80
C GLY A 41 8.98 14.90 10.66
N GLY A 42 9.35 14.11 9.66
CA GLY A 42 10.74 13.67 9.42
C GLY A 42 11.33 12.79 10.52
N SER A 43 10.52 12.00 11.24
CA SER A 43 11.00 11.18 12.36
C SER A 43 10.65 9.70 12.23
N LEU A 44 11.54 8.87 12.78
CA LEU A 44 11.38 7.42 12.90
C LEU A 44 11.85 7.01 14.30
N GLN A 45 11.01 6.27 15.03
CA GLN A 45 11.28 5.88 16.40
C GLN A 45 10.91 4.41 16.63
N LEU A 46 11.78 3.68 17.31
CA LEU A 46 11.47 2.37 17.86
C LEU A 46 11.07 2.54 19.32
N LEU A 47 9.96 1.92 19.69
CA LEU A 47 9.41 1.92 21.03
C LEU A 47 9.40 0.49 21.57
N PRO A 48 9.55 0.29 22.89
CA PRO A 48 9.21 -0.98 23.52
C PRO A 48 7.80 -1.45 23.14
N ALA A 49 7.64 -2.77 22.98
CA ALA A 49 6.36 -3.35 22.60
C ALA A 49 5.22 -2.91 23.53
N GLY A 50 4.15 -2.35 22.94
CA GLY A 50 2.98 -1.87 23.66
C GLY A 50 2.98 -0.36 23.93
N GLU A 51 4.14 0.31 23.98
CA GLU A 51 4.19 1.76 24.14
C GLU A 51 3.62 2.51 22.94
N GLY A 52 3.73 1.93 21.73
CA GLY A 52 3.12 2.52 20.53
C GLY A 52 1.59 2.57 20.60
N THR A 53 0.97 1.58 21.26
CA THR A 53 -0.49 1.60 21.50
C THR A 53 -0.87 2.71 22.47
N SER A 54 -0.17 2.82 23.60
CA SER A 54 -0.38 3.90 24.57
C SER A 54 -0.19 5.28 23.94
N LEU A 55 0.83 5.43 23.09
CA LEU A 55 1.09 6.67 22.36
C LEU A 55 -0.02 7.00 21.36
N ALA A 56 -0.50 6.01 20.61
CA ALA A 56 -1.59 6.19 19.66
C ALA A 56 -2.92 6.60 20.34
N GLU A 57 -3.22 6.00 21.49
CA GLU A 57 -4.41 6.29 22.30
C GLU A 57 -4.32 7.65 23.02
N ALA A 58 -3.11 8.07 23.41
CA ALA A 58 -2.86 9.36 24.04
C ALA A 58 -2.79 10.53 23.04
N THR A 59 -2.68 10.26 21.73
CA THR A 59 -2.64 11.30 20.71
C THR A 59 -4.01 11.98 20.57
N TRP A 60 -4.03 13.31 20.38
CA TRP A 60 -5.26 14.06 20.13
C TRP A 60 -5.18 14.82 18.79
N PRO A 61 -6.09 14.55 17.83
CA PRO A 61 -7.16 13.56 17.88
C PRO A 61 -6.61 12.12 17.95
N PRO A 62 -7.37 11.16 18.51
CA PRO A 62 -6.94 9.76 18.57
C PRO A 62 -6.63 9.20 17.19
N MET A 63 -5.53 8.45 17.09
CA MET A 63 -5.17 7.77 15.85
C MET A 63 -6.18 6.66 15.53
N THR A 64 -6.48 6.47 14.25
CA THR A 64 -7.38 5.39 13.80
C THR A 64 -6.63 4.06 13.83
N ALA A 65 -7.15 3.09 14.58
CA ALA A 65 -6.60 1.73 14.63
C ALA A 65 -7.12 0.89 13.46
N ILE A 66 -6.20 0.34 12.67
CA ILE A 66 -6.48 -0.55 11.55
C ILE A 66 -5.90 -1.93 11.88
N PRO A 67 -6.74 -2.99 11.97
CA PRO A 67 -6.25 -4.33 12.24
C PRO A 67 -5.37 -4.86 11.10
N LEU A 68 -4.34 -5.61 11.48
CA LEU A 68 -3.44 -6.32 10.56
C LEU A 68 -3.67 -7.83 10.68
N ALA A 69 -3.52 -8.54 9.58
CA ALA A 69 -3.56 -9.99 9.52
C ALA A 69 -2.14 -10.55 9.42
N VAL A 70 -1.90 -11.74 9.97
CA VAL A 70 -0.68 -12.48 9.67
C VAL A 70 -0.92 -13.25 8.38
N LEU A 71 -0.20 -12.89 7.32
CA LEU A 71 -0.21 -13.60 6.05
C LEU A 71 0.52 -14.94 6.21
N PRO A 72 0.31 -15.92 5.31
CA PRO A 72 0.86 -17.25 5.50
C PRO A 72 2.41 -17.31 5.50
N SER A 73 3.07 -16.34 4.84
CA SER A 73 4.52 -16.13 4.90
C SER A 73 5.01 -15.53 6.23
N ARG A 74 4.13 -15.38 7.23
CA ARG A 74 4.35 -14.71 8.52
C ARG A 74 4.64 -13.21 8.45
N VAL A 75 4.37 -12.60 7.29
CA VAL A 75 4.38 -11.15 7.11
C VAL A 75 3.07 -10.55 7.60
N LEU A 76 3.10 -9.33 8.15
CA LEU A 76 1.88 -8.59 8.46
C LEU A 76 1.26 -8.04 7.17
N GLY A 77 0.02 -8.40 6.93
CA GLY A 77 -0.80 -7.91 5.83
C GLY A 77 -1.94 -7.03 6.31
N ILE A 78 -2.50 -6.28 5.38
CA ILE A 78 -3.63 -5.38 5.58
C ILE A 78 -4.64 -5.57 4.45
N GLY A 79 -5.92 -5.39 4.72
CA GLY A 79 -6.90 -5.25 3.65
C GLY A 79 -6.73 -3.87 2.99
N ALA A 80 -6.61 -3.81 1.68
CA ALA A 80 -6.56 -2.56 0.92
C ALA A 80 -7.60 -2.54 -0.22
N SER A 81 -7.99 -1.33 -0.63
CA SER A 81 -8.82 -1.09 -1.81
C SER A 81 -8.22 0.05 -2.62
N CYS A 82 -8.45 0.02 -3.94
CA CYS A 82 -8.02 1.07 -4.87
C CYS A 82 -9.17 1.47 -5.79
N GLY A 83 -9.81 2.60 -5.52
CA GLY A 83 -10.88 3.12 -6.38
C GLY A 83 -10.34 4.04 -7.46
N ARG A 84 -11.01 4.08 -8.62
CA ARG A 84 -10.82 5.20 -9.55
C ARG A 84 -11.23 6.49 -8.87
N VAL A 85 -10.47 7.55 -9.10
CA VAL A 85 -10.88 8.91 -8.72
C VAL A 85 -12.10 9.26 -9.56
N MET A 86 -13.28 9.32 -8.94
CA MET A 86 -14.43 9.91 -9.61
C MET A 86 -14.18 11.41 -9.68
N MET A 87 -14.10 11.96 -10.89
CA MET A 87 -14.11 13.41 -11.06
C MET A 87 -15.56 13.87 -11.16
N ASP A 88 -15.89 14.99 -10.54
CA ASP A 88 -17.15 15.68 -10.82
C ASP A 88 -17.12 16.25 -12.24
N SER A 89 -18.28 16.64 -12.74
CA SER A 89 -18.45 17.27 -14.06
C SER A 89 -17.67 18.59 -14.24
N GLY A 90 -17.09 19.15 -13.18
CA GLY A 90 -16.23 20.34 -13.19
C GLY A 90 -14.73 20.03 -13.14
N GLY A 91 -14.32 18.76 -13.16
CA GLY A 91 -12.91 18.35 -13.05
C GLY A 91 -12.37 18.36 -11.62
N GLY A 92 -13.22 18.58 -10.62
CA GLY A 92 -12.90 18.39 -9.21
C GLY A 92 -12.86 16.91 -8.87
N VAL A 93 -11.97 16.50 -7.96
CA VAL A 93 -12.06 15.16 -7.36
C VAL A 93 -13.33 15.11 -6.53
N LEU A 94 -14.25 14.17 -6.81
CA LEU A 94 -15.38 13.87 -5.93
C LEU A 94 -14.80 13.30 -4.63
N SER A 95 -14.37 14.17 -3.74
CA SER A 95 -14.34 13.89 -2.31
C SER A 95 -15.77 13.58 -1.91
N ARG A 96 -15.99 12.47 -1.20
CA ARG A 96 -17.25 12.31 -0.47
C ARG A 96 -17.48 13.59 0.35
N SER A 97 -18.73 14.07 0.31
CA SER A 97 -19.22 15.36 0.82
C SER A 97 -18.99 15.62 2.31
N ASP A 98 -18.43 14.66 3.02
CA ASP A 98 -18.30 14.62 4.46
C ASP A 98 -17.06 15.40 4.95
N GLY A 99 -16.14 15.79 4.05
CA GLY A 99 -14.93 16.55 4.37
C GLY A 99 -13.95 15.86 5.34
N LYS A 100 -14.28 14.66 5.82
CA LYS A 100 -13.45 13.86 6.72
C LYS A 100 -12.56 12.95 5.89
N ALA A 101 -11.28 13.32 5.80
CA ALA A 101 -10.21 12.46 5.28
C ALA A 101 -10.02 11.16 6.12
N CYS A 102 -10.67 11.08 7.30
CA CYS A 102 -10.68 9.95 8.21
C CYS A 102 -12.13 9.56 8.51
N GLY A 103 -12.61 8.44 7.97
CA GLY A 103 -14.00 8.03 8.15
C GLY A 103 -14.18 6.52 8.04
N VAL A 104 -14.87 5.92 9.01
CA VAL A 104 -15.32 4.54 8.95
C VAL A 104 -16.35 4.43 7.82
N VAL A 105 -16.01 3.78 6.72
CA VAL A 105 -16.94 3.56 5.62
C VAL A 105 -17.63 2.21 5.82
N SER A 106 -18.95 2.23 6.01
CA SER A 106 -19.77 1.00 5.88
C SER A 106 -19.55 0.40 4.50
N ALA A 107 -19.30 -0.92 4.43
CA ALA A 107 -18.94 -1.65 3.22
C ALA A 107 -20.07 -1.77 2.17
N ASP A 108 -21.05 -0.88 2.17
CA ASP A 108 -22.24 -0.93 1.31
C ASP A 108 -22.01 -0.41 -0.12
N GLN A 109 -20.79 0.02 -0.47
CA GLN A 109 -20.49 0.49 -1.82
C GLN A 109 -19.30 -0.25 -2.44
N GLY A 110 -19.46 -1.54 -2.75
CA GLY A 110 -18.74 -2.23 -3.83
C GLY A 110 -17.20 -2.25 -3.80
N ALA A 111 -16.55 -1.69 -2.77
CA ALA A 111 -15.11 -1.61 -2.63
C ALA A 111 -14.59 -3.01 -2.28
N ARG A 112 -14.22 -3.78 -3.31
CA ARG A 112 -13.63 -5.10 -3.11
C ARG A 112 -12.23 -4.93 -2.54
N VAL A 113 -12.01 -5.49 -1.36
CA VAL A 113 -10.73 -5.42 -0.65
C VAL A 113 -9.81 -6.56 -1.13
N PHE A 114 -8.51 -6.30 -1.25
CA PHE A 114 -7.47 -7.30 -1.52
C PHE A 114 -6.42 -7.30 -0.39
N PRO A 115 -5.73 -8.44 -0.14
CA PRO A 115 -4.62 -8.48 0.80
C PRO A 115 -3.42 -7.68 0.25
N ALA A 116 -2.90 -6.78 1.07
CA ALA A 116 -1.72 -5.99 0.76
C ALA A 116 -0.66 -6.10 1.84
N VAL A 117 0.59 -5.80 1.48
CA VAL A 117 1.73 -5.71 2.41
C VAL A 117 2.16 -4.25 2.47
N LEU A 118 2.45 -3.75 3.68
CA LEU A 118 3.07 -2.44 3.85
C LEU A 118 4.56 -2.55 3.48
N ASP A 119 5.01 -1.77 2.50
CA ASP A 119 6.37 -1.85 1.99
C ASP A 119 7.02 -0.47 1.99
N THR A 120 7.80 -0.19 3.05
CA THR A 120 8.56 1.06 3.18
C THR A 120 9.73 1.15 2.19
N GLY A 121 10.11 0.04 1.55
CA GLY A 121 11.10 0.00 0.48
C GLY A 121 10.51 0.31 -0.90
N ALA A 122 9.18 0.31 -1.03
CA ALA A 122 8.49 0.69 -2.25
C ALA A 122 8.21 2.19 -2.28
N THR A 123 8.72 2.90 -3.27
CA THR A 123 8.41 4.34 -3.45
C THR A 123 6.96 4.57 -3.87
N MET A 124 6.27 3.54 -4.35
CA MET A 124 4.93 3.63 -4.94
C MET A 124 4.11 2.40 -4.61
N THR A 125 2.80 2.60 -4.53
CA THR A 125 1.81 1.55 -4.36
C THR A 125 1.67 0.74 -5.64
N PHE A 126 1.61 -0.58 -5.46
CA PHE A 126 1.53 -1.54 -6.54
C PHE A 126 0.37 -2.49 -6.32
N VAL A 127 -0.33 -2.87 -7.39
CA VAL A 127 -1.35 -3.91 -7.35
C VAL A 127 -1.19 -4.87 -8.53
N ASN A 128 -1.45 -6.15 -8.29
CA ASN A 128 -1.46 -7.11 -9.40
C ASN A 128 -2.74 -7.00 -10.24
N THR A 129 -2.74 -7.57 -11.45
CA THR A 129 -3.91 -7.51 -12.35
C THR A 129 -5.20 -8.03 -11.69
N PRO A 130 -5.20 -9.15 -10.95
CA PRO A 130 -6.38 -9.58 -10.20
C PRO A 130 -6.88 -8.54 -9.17
N ALA A 131 -5.98 -7.86 -8.43
CA ALA A 131 -6.35 -6.77 -7.52
C ALA A 131 -6.94 -5.58 -8.27
N ALA A 132 -6.30 -5.15 -9.36
CA ALA A 132 -6.81 -4.07 -10.21
C ALA A 132 -8.21 -4.39 -10.78
N ALA A 133 -8.47 -5.65 -11.12
CA ALA A 133 -9.76 -6.10 -11.64
C ALA A 133 -10.85 -6.07 -10.56
N VAL A 134 -10.57 -6.60 -9.35
CA VAL A 134 -11.58 -6.60 -8.28
C VAL A 134 -11.88 -5.18 -7.78
N THR A 135 -10.92 -4.26 -7.83
CA THR A 135 -11.14 -2.87 -7.41
C THR A 135 -11.63 -1.96 -8.54
N GLY A 136 -11.81 -2.47 -9.76
CA GLY A 136 -12.33 -1.72 -10.90
C GLY A 136 -11.34 -0.74 -11.55
N LEU A 137 -10.03 -0.86 -11.26
CA LEU A 137 -9.01 -0.12 -12.00
C LEU A 137 -8.94 -0.60 -13.46
N VAL A 138 -9.06 -1.91 -13.67
CA VAL A 138 -9.20 -2.54 -14.99
C VAL A 138 -10.47 -3.39 -15.06
N PRO A 139 -11.00 -3.69 -16.26
CA PRO A 139 -12.09 -4.65 -16.43
C PRO A 139 -11.77 -6.03 -15.84
N ALA A 140 -12.79 -6.77 -15.41
CA ALA A 140 -12.62 -8.14 -14.89
C ALA A 140 -12.33 -9.16 -16.00
N ASP A 141 -12.76 -8.89 -17.23
CA ASP A 141 -12.41 -9.70 -18.39
C ASP A 141 -10.93 -9.54 -18.75
N ALA A 142 -10.23 -10.67 -18.97
CA ALA A 142 -8.78 -10.67 -19.15
C ALA A 142 -8.33 -9.94 -20.43
N LYS A 143 -9.09 -10.08 -21.52
CA LYS A 143 -8.76 -9.41 -22.80
C LYS A 143 -8.94 -7.91 -22.67
N GLN A 144 -10.08 -7.48 -22.12
CA GLN A 144 -10.34 -6.06 -21.87
C GLN A 144 -9.37 -5.46 -20.84
N ALA A 145 -8.95 -6.22 -19.83
CA ALA A 145 -7.90 -5.82 -18.90
C ALA A 145 -6.57 -5.58 -19.61
N GLN A 146 -6.17 -6.48 -20.52
CA GLN A 146 -4.96 -6.32 -21.31
C GLN A 146 -5.01 -5.09 -22.22
N GLU A 147 -6.15 -4.85 -22.88
CA GLU A 147 -6.37 -3.66 -23.70
C GLU A 147 -6.30 -2.37 -22.86
N ALA A 148 -6.93 -2.37 -21.68
CA ALA A 148 -6.89 -1.25 -20.74
C ALA A 148 -5.46 -0.97 -20.24
N LEU A 149 -4.70 -2.00 -19.87
CA LEU A 149 -3.30 -1.87 -19.45
C LEU A 149 -2.41 -1.33 -20.57
N ALA A 150 -2.61 -1.80 -21.81
CA ALA A 150 -1.90 -1.30 -22.98
C ALA A 150 -2.23 0.17 -23.26
N ALA A 151 -3.49 0.58 -23.07
CA ALA A 151 -3.90 1.98 -23.18
C ALA A 151 -3.27 2.85 -22.07
N MET A 152 -3.25 2.38 -20.82
CA MET A 152 -2.58 3.07 -19.70
C MET A 152 -1.08 3.22 -19.95
N ALA A 153 -0.41 2.21 -20.52
CA ALA A 153 1.01 2.28 -20.84
C ALA A 153 1.35 3.34 -21.91
N ARG A 154 0.37 3.75 -22.73
CA ARG A 154 0.49 4.86 -23.70
C ARG A 154 -0.06 6.18 -23.15
N GLY A 155 -0.55 6.18 -21.92
CA GLY A 155 -1.18 7.32 -21.28
C GLY A 155 -0.17 8.40 -20.85
N PRO A 156 -0.67 9.48 -20.24
CA PRO A 156 0.17 10.61 -19.80
C PRO A 156 1.09 10.27 -18.62
N LEU A 157 0.79 9.20 -17.87
CA LEU A 157 1.66 8.71 -16.81
C LEU A 157 2.69 7.76 -17.40
N GLU A 158 3.97 8.12 -17.25
CA GLU A 158 5.06 7.25 -17.67
C GLU A 158 4.97 5.89 -16.97
N ALA A 159 5.17 4.80 -17.69
CA ALA A 159 5.22 3.49 -17.06
C ALA A 159 6.46 3.35 -16.16
N VAL A 160 6.39 2.50 -15.13
CA VAL A 160 7.48 2.32 -14.16
C VAL A 160 8.04 0.91 -14.22
N ALA A 161 9.34 0.78 -13.99
CA ALA A 161 9.97 -0.51 -13.76
C ALA A 161 9.97 -0.81 -12.25
N ALA A 162 9.59 -2.03 -11.86
CA ALA A 162 9.93 -2.55 -10.54
C ALA A 162 11.33 -3.15 -10.59
N VAL A 163 12.14 -2.94 -9.56
CA VAL A 163 13.47 -3.55 -9.43
C VAL A 163 13.47 -4.46 -8.20
N GLY A 164 13.88 -5.70 -8.38
CA GLY A 164 14.05 -6.64 -7.27
C GLY A 164 15.28 -6.31 -6.43
N VAL A 165 15.40 -6.92 -5.25
CA VAL A 165 16.63 -6.84 -4.43
C VAL A 165 17.85 -7.47 -5.11
N ASP A 166 17.63 -8.30 -6.14
CA ASP A 166 18.65 -8.83 -7.02
C ASP A 166 19.10 -7.83 -8.11
N GLY A 167 18.57 -6.61 -8.09
CA GLY A 167 18.84 -5.56 -9.07
C GLY A 167 18.17 -5.78 -10.43
N ARG A 168 17.35 -6.84 -10.59
CA ARG A 168 16.70 -7.15 -11.87
C ARG A 168 15.38 -6.42 -12.00
N ALA A 169 15.16 -5.82 -13.17
CA ALA A 169 13.88 -5.23 -13.49
C ALA A 169 12.81 -6.33 -13.69
N SER A 170 11.65 -6.17 -13.05
CA SER A 170 10.50 -7.08 -13.14
C SER A 170 9.58 -6.78 -14.33
N GLY A 171 10.02 -5.89 -15.24
CA GLY A 171 9.25 -5.41 -16.39
C GLY A 171 8.68 -4.01 -16.18
N ILE A 172 8.17 -3.43 -17.27
CA ILE A 172 7.52 -2.12 -17.29
C ILE A 172 6.04 -2.28 -16.94
N MET A 173 5.55 -1.46 -16.01
CA MET A 173 4.21 -1.54 -15.45
C MET A 173 3.46 -0.22 -15.72
N PRO A 174 2.29 -0.26 -16.38
CA PRO A 174 1.45 0.92 -16.53
C PRO A 174 1.01 1.47 -15.17
N ARG A 175 0.66 2.76 -15.15
CA ARG A 175 0.16 3.46 -13.95
C ARG A 175 -1.17 4.14 -14.20
N THR A 176 -1.94 4.29 -13.12
CA THR A 176 -3.15 5.11 -13.09
C THR A 176 -3.22 5.86 -11.77
N VAL A 177 -3.98 6.96 -11.69
CA VAL A 177 -4.25 7.63 -10.42
C VAL A 177 -5.43 6.94 -9.75
N ALA A 178 -5.25 6.49 -8.52
CA ALA A 178 -6.27 5.82 -7.75
C ALA A 178 -6.33 6.36 -6.32
N GLN A 179 -7.52 6.33 -5.73
CA GLN A 179 -7.69 6.57 -4.31
C GLN A 179 -7.48 5.25 -3.56
N VAL A 180 -6.51 5.24 -2.65
CA VAL A 180 -6.17 4.07 -1.84
C VAL A 180 -6.89 4.14 -0.49
N ALA A 181 -7.42 3.01 -0.03
CA ALA A 181 -8.00 2.88 1.30
C ALA A 181 -7.44 1.66 2.05
N LEU A 182 -7.05 1.86 3.30
CA LEU A 182 -6.64 0.80 4.22
C LEU A 182 -7.82 0.36 5.07
N CYS A 183 -8.26 -0.88 4.93
CA CYS A 183 -9.58 -1.35 5.37
C CYS A 183 -9.55 -2.24 6.61
N GLY A 184 -8.38 -2.70 7.03
CA GLY A 184 -8.16 -3.56 8.21
C GLY A 184 -8.77 -4.97 8.17
N LYS A 185 -9.80 -5.20 7.35
CA LYS A 185 -10.51 -6.47 7.24
C LYS A 185 -10.12 -7.26 6.00
N LEU A 186 -9.86 -8.55 6.17
CA LEU A 186 -9.90 -9.53 5.09
C LEU A 186 -11.33 -10.12 5.05
N ALA A 187 -12.19 -9.51 4.24
CA ALA A 187 -13.48 -10.00 3.71
C ALA A 187 -14.63 -10.51 4.62
N SER A 188 -14.52 -10.66 5.96
CA SER A 188 -15.50 -11.45 6.74
C SER A 188 -16.36 -10.75 7.83
N GLU A 189 -16.30 -9.43 8.02
CA GLU A 189 -17.14 -8.74 9.02
C GLU A 189 -17.78 -7.45 8.47
N THR A 190 -18.96 -7.10 8.98
CA THR A 190 -19.91 -6.09 8.45
C THR A 190 -19.52 -4.61 8.59
N THR A 191 -18.55 -4.25 9.46
CA THR A 191 -18.11 -2.85 9.64
C THR A 191 -16.64 -2.65 9.27
N VAL A 192 -16.33 -2.07 8.11
CA VAL A 192 -14.95 -1.88 7.66
C VAL A 192 -14.40 -0.56 8.19
N HIS A 193 -13.40 -0.60 9.09
CA HIS A 193 -12.62 0.58 9.43
C HIS A 193 -11.70 0.89 8.24
N SER A 194 -12.13 1.78 7.37
CA SER A 194 -11.34 2.26 6.24
C SER A 194 -10.68 3.59 6.56
N LEU A 195 -9.41 3.74 6.25
CA LEU A 195 -8.78 5.04 6.12
C LEU A 195 -8.52 5.33 4.65
N VAL A 196 -9.03 6.44 4.15
CA VAL A 196 -8.91 6.87 2.76
C VAL A 196 -7.78 7.88 2.64
N PHE A 197 -6.94 7.70 1.65
CA PHE A 197 -5.77 8.54 1.38
C PHE A 197 -6.02 9.45 0.18
N ASP A 198 -5.20 10.48 0.04
CA ASP A 198 -5.22 11.31 -1.16
C ASP A 198 -4.85 10.44 -2.38
N PRO A 199 -5.38 10.74 -3.58
CA PRO A 199 -5.10 9.96 -4.76
C PRO A 199 -3.60 9.88 -5.08
N VAL A 200 -3.12 8.68 -5.40
CA VAL A 200 -1.72 8.40 -5.74
C VAL A 200 -1.61 7.67 -7.08
N PRO A 201 -0.47 7.79 -7.78
CA PRO A 201 -0.15 6.89 -8.88
C PRO A 201 -0.01 5.45 -8.37
N VAL A 202 -0.82 4.53 -8.88
CA VAL A 202 -0.73 3.09 -8.60
C VAL A 202 -0.22 2.37 -9.84
N ALA A 203 0.83 1.57 -9.67
CA ALA A 203 1.37 0.71 -10.72
C ALA A 203 0.61 -0.62 -10.77
N ILE A 204 0.32 -1.10 -11.99
CA ILE A 204 -0.44 -2.34 -12.22
C ILE A 204 0.38 -3.32 -13.05
N GLY A 205 0.55 -4.56 -12.59
CA GLY A 205 1.30 -5.56 -13.36
C GLY A 205 1.55 -6.88 -12.61
N PRO A 206 2.61 -7.62 -12.96
CA PRO A 206 3.12 -8.70 -12.13
C PRO A 206 4.07 -8.17 -11.03
N VAL A 207 3.90 -8.59 -9.78
CA VAL A 207 4.95 -8.50 -8.76
C VAL A 207 5.31 -9.90 -8.28
N PRO A 208 6.49 -10.42 -8.67
CA PRO A 208 6.94 -11.75 -8.27
C PRO A 208 6.94 -11.96 -6.75
N ALA A 209 7.24 -10.91 -5.97
CA ALA A 209 7.21 -10.94 -4.50
C ALA A 209 5.88 -11.44 -3.93
N LEU A 210 4.76 -10.97 -4.49
CA LEU A 210 3.42 -11.28 -3.98
C LEU A 210 3.10 -12.77 -4.14
N ARG A 211 3.63 -13.41 -5.18
CA ARG A 211 3.46 -14.85 -5.42
C ARG A 211 3.99 -15.70 -4.28
N LEU A 212 5.05 -15.22 -3.59
CA LEU A 212 5.69 -15.91 -2.47
C LEU A 212 5.14 -15.43 -1.12
N VAL A 213 4.94 -14.12 -0.96
CA VAL A 213 4.52 -13.53 0.31
C VAL A 213 3.05 -13.86 0.64
N LEU A 214 2.20 -13.99 -0.38
CA LEU A 214 0.79 -14.33 -0.21
C LEU A 214 0.49 -15.82 -0.41
N ALA A 215 1.46 -16.61 -0.87
CA ALA A 215 1.29 -18.06 -0.97
C ALA A 215 1.09 -18.66 0.42
N ALA A 216 0.23 -19.67 0.51
CA ALA A 216 -0.08 -20.35 1.76
C ALA A 216 1.12 -21.18 2.26
N GLY A 217 1.98 -20.62 3.10
CA GLY A 217 3.00 -21.38 3.85
C GLY A 217 3.87 -22.30 2.97
N ASP A 218 3.81 -23.61 3.24
CA ASP A 218 4.48 -24.69 2.51
C ASP A 218 3.91 -24.99 1.12
N ALA A 219 3.00 -24.15 0.63
CA ALA A 219 2.43 -24.28 -0.70
C ALA A 219 3.53 -24.30 -1.76
N LYS A 220 3.59 -25.42 -2.47
CA LYS A 220 4.37 -25.56 -3.71
C LYS A 220 3.87 -24.65 -4.83
N GLU A 221 2.61 -24.19 -4.73
CA GLU A 221 1.95 -23.38 -5.73
C GLU A 221 2.02 -21.87 -5.40
N PRO A 222 2.37 -21.03 -6.39
CA PRO A 222 2.44 -19.58 -6.21
C PRO A 222 1.06 -18.97 -6.01
N TYR A 223 0.97 -17.90 -5.21
CA TYR A 223 -0.27 -17.13 -5.09
C TYR A 223 -0.59 -16.40 -6.40
N LEU A 224 -1.81 -16.60 -6.90
CA LEU A 224 -2.32 -15.99 -8.14
C LEU A 224 -3.53 -15.07 -7.91
N GLY A 225 -3.98 -14.92 -6.66
CA GLY A 225 -5.14 -14.10 -6.32
C GLY A 225 -4.84 -12.59 -6.30
N PRO A 226 -5.84 -11.75 -5.96
CA PRO A 226 -5.66 -10.32 -5.75
C PRO A 226 -4.58 -10.01 -4.70
N GLY A 227 -3.64 -9.13 -5.00
CA GLY A 227 -2.64 -8.70 -4.04
C GLY A 227 -1.97 -7.38 -4.41
N GLY A 228 -1.39 -6.71 -3.43
CA GLY A 228 -0.64 -5.48 -3.66
C GLY A 228 0.39 -5.14 -2.58
N LEU A 229 1.16 -4.10 -2.84
CA LEU A 229 2.11 -3.48 -1.93
C LEU A 229 1.65 -2.03 -1.71
N ILE A 230 1.57 -1.60 -0.46
CA ILE A 230 1.29 -0.21 -0.09
C ILE A 230 2.63 0.47 0.13
N GLY A 231 2.96 1.39 -0.77
CA GLY A 231 4.25 2.07 -0.80
C GLY A 231 4.26 3.39 -0.03
N MET A 232 5.41 4.06 -0.10
CA MET A 232 5.64 5.34 0.55
C MET A 232 4.75 6.47 0.01
N ASP A 233 4.26 6.40 -1.22
CA ASP A 233 3.29 7.35 -1.78
C ASP A 233 1.99 7.46 -0.94
N VAL A 234 1.59 6.37 -0.30
CA VAL A 234 0.48 6.31 0.65
C VAL A 234 0.97 6.50 2.08
N LEU A 235 2.01 5.74 2.48
CA LEU A 235 2.51 5.72 3.86
C LEU A 235 3.13 7.05 4.31
N SER A 236 3.59 7.91 3.41
CA SER A 236 4.15 9.22 3.75
C SER A 236 3.11 10.31 3.96
N GLN A 237 1.85 10.08 3.60
CA GLN A 237 0.80 11.11 3.71
C GLN A 237 0.39 11.37 5.15
N ARG A 238 0.63 10.40 6.04
CA ARG A 238 0.22 10.46 7.45
C ARG A 238 1.32 9.91 8.33
N ARG A 239 1.30 10.31 9.60
CA ARG A 239 2.01 9.61 10.66
C ARG A 239 1.31 8.27 10.94
N TRP A 240 2.10 7.22 11.15
CA TRP A 240 1.58 5.91 11.54
C TRP A 240 2.45 5.22 12.59
N ILE A 241 1.84 4.32 13.35
CA ILE A 241 2.48 3.49 14.37
C ILE A 241 2.13 2.03 14.08
N LEU A 242 3.14 1.22 13.82
CA LEU A 242 3.02 -0.22 13.66
C LEU A 242 3.27 -0.91 14.99
N CYS A 243 2.21 -1.45 15.58
CA CYS A 243 2.28 -2.27 16.79
C CYS A 243 2.20 -3.75 16.40
N ALA A 244 3.33 -4.35 16.04
CA ALA A 244 3.37 -5.70 15.46
C ALA A 244 2.85 -6.78 16.43
N ALA A 245 3.21 -6.70 17.72
CA ALA A 245 2.75 -7.62 18.75
C ALA A 245 1.22 -7.61 18.93
N ARG A 246 0.60 -6.43 18.72
CA ARG A 246 -0.86 -6.23 18.78
C ARG A 246 -1.53 -6.38 17.42
N ARG A 247 -0.75 -6.54 16.34
CA ARG A 247 -1.22 -6.62 14.94
C ARG A 247 -2.14 -5.45 14.59
N ARG A 248 -1.68 -4.22 14.90
CA ARG A 248 -2.40 -2.99 14.59
C ARG A 248 -1.49 -1.99 13.91
N LEU A 249 -2.05 -1.30 12.93
CA LEU A 249 -1.51 -0.07 12.38
C LEU A 249 -2.37 1.09 12.88
N TYR A 250 -1.81 1.99 13.66
CA TYR A 250 -2.48 3.24 14.03
C TYR A 250 -2.08 4.30 13.02
N VAL A 251 -3.05 5.06 12.50
CA VAL A 251 -2.77 6.12 11.52
C VAL A 251 -3.41 7.43 11.97
N ALA A 252 -2.65 8.52 11.87
CA ALA A 252 -3.13 9.85 12.22
C ALA A 252 -4.21 10.31 11.22
N CYS A 253 -5.26 10.90 11.77
CA CYS A 253 -6.16 11.81 11.07
C CYS A 253 -5.60 13.23 11.31
#